data_AF-A0A535K4J1-F1
#
_entry.id   AF-A0A535K4J1-F1
#
_cell.length_a   1.000
_cell.length_b   1.000
_cell.length_c   1.000
_cell.angle_alpha   90.00
_cell.angle_beta   90.00
_cell.angle_gamma   90.00
#
_symmetry.space_group_name_H-M   'P 1'
#
loop_
_entity.id
_entity.type
_entity.pdbx_description
1 polymer ?
#
loop_
_entity_poly.entity_id
_entity_poly.type
_entity_poly.pdbx_seq_one_letter_code
_entity_poly.pdbx_strand_id
1 'polypeptide(L)'
;MKRTLAAICVLIPTVALLVVAAPAATAQAAGAADPTTGPTVIPSMHNDVSRPLTALVGDDKNKDKDKDKKEKPHRAIPGHDHPTPNGPKSAEPGNTVPASASAPALISSFEGVGWGFTGPQGTFAVSSAPPDTNGAVGPNHYVQTVNASFAVFNKSGSPILG
;
A
#
# COMPACT_ATOMS: atom_id res chain seq x y z
N MET A 1 -40.04 35.99 -50.15
CA MET A 1 -38.91 35.37 -49.40
C MET A 1 -39.18 35.34 -47.89
N LYS A 2 -40.22 34.65 -47.39
CA LYS A 2 -40.49 34.60 -45.91
C LYS A 2 -41.18 33.31 -45.42
N ARG A 3 -41.22 32.22 -46.20
CA ARG A 3 -41.97 31.00 -45.82
C ARG A 3 -41.19 29.68 -45.86
N THR A 4 -39.92 29.68 -46.27
CA THR A 4 -39.10 28.47 -46.37
C THR A 4 -38.11 28.27 -45.24
N LEU A 5 -38.00 29.20 -44.27
CA LEU A 5 -36.98 29.14 -43.21
C LEU A 5 -37.47 28.47 -41.91
N ALA A 6 -38.78 28.24 -41.74
CA ALA A 6 -39.33 27.66 -40.52
C ALA A 6 -39.32 26.12 -40.49
N ALA A 7 -39.21 25.45 -41.65
CA ALA A 7 -39.26 23.99 -41.73
C ALA A 7 -37.90 23.30 -41.45
N ILE A 8 -36.79 24.05 -41.50
CA ILE A 8 -35.44 23.50 -41.31
C ILE A 8 -35.01 23.53 -39.83
N CYS A 9 -35.67 24.33 -38.98
CA CYS A 9 -35.31 24.48 -37.56
C CYS A 9 -35.95 23.45 -36.60
N VAL A 10 -36.83 22.57 -37.08
CA VAL A 10 -37.52 21.57 -36.21
C VAL A 10 -37.14 20.12 -36.56
N LEU A 11 -36.43 19.89 -37.67
CA LEU A 11 -36.00 18.55 -38.10
C LEU A 11 -34.60 18.15 -37.61
N ILE A 12 -33.79 19.11 -37.16
CA ILE A 12 -32.44 18.83 -36.62
C ILE A 12 -32.46 18.40 -35.14
N PRO A 13 -33.32 18.93 -34.23
CA PRO A 13 -33.30 18.48 -32.83
C PRO A 13 -33.99 17.13 -32.62
N THR A 14 -34.84 16.67 -33.55
CA THR A 14 -35.58 15.40 -33.43
C THR A 14 -34.77 14.17 -33.84
N VAL A 15 -33.77 14.33 -34.72
CA VAL A 15 -32.83 13.24 -35.06
C VAL A 15 -31.73 13.11 -34.00
N ALA A 16 -31.35 14.20 -33.32
CA ALA A 16 -30.37 14.18 -32.24
C ALA A 16 -30.88 13.49 -30.95
N LEU A 17 -32.20 13.37 -30.77
CA LEU A 17 -32.79 12.72 -29.60
C LEU A 17 -33.00 11.20 -29.76
N LEU A 18 -32.78 10.64 -30.95
CA LEU A 18 -33.05 9.21 -31.22
C LEU A 18 -31.82 8.29 -31.13
N VAL A 19 -30.64 8.81 -30.79
CA VAL A 19 -29.39 8.02 -30.70
C VAL A 19 -29.04 7.62 -29.25
N VAL A 20 -29.83 8.03 -28.25
CA VAL A 20 -29.58 7.74 -26.82
C VAL A 20 -30.54 6.66 -26.29
N ALA A 21 -30.47 5.46 -26.86
CA ALA A 21 -31.11 4.28 -26.27
C ALA A 21 -30.41 2.98 -26.69
N ALA A 22 -29.13 2.84 -26.36
CA ALA A 22 -28.51 1.52 -26.31
C ALA A 22 -29.07 0.79 -25.07
N PRO A 23 -29.59 -0.44 -25.20
CA PRO A 23 -30.01 -1.22 -24.04
C PRO A 23 -28.79 -1.50 -23.16
N ALA A 24 -28.90 -1.16 -21.87
CA ALA A 24 -27.89 -1.54 -20.88
C ALA A 24 -27.83 -3.07 -20.84
N ALA A 25 -26.62 -3.64 -20.97
CA ALA A 25 -26.41 -5.06 -20.78
C ALA A 25 -26.92 -5.45 -19.39
N THR A 26 -27.84 -6.41 -19.33
CA THR A 26 -28.28 -6.99 -18.06
C THR A 26 -27.08 -7.69 -17.43
N ALA A 27 -26.60 -7.14 -16.30
CA ALA A 27 -25.58 -7.80 -15.51
C ALA A 27 -26.14 -9.15 -15.03
N GLN A 28 -25.57 -10.23 -15.54
CA GLN A 28 -25.90 -11.57 -15.08
C GLN A 28 -25.39 -11.71 -13.65
N ALA A 29 -26.30 -11.96 -12.70
CA ALA A 29 -25.92 -12.18 -11.32
C ALA A 29 -24.91 -13.32 -11.24
N ALA A 30 -23.78 -13.08 -10.57
CA ALA A 30 -22.78 -14.11 -10.32
C ALA A 30 -23.46 -15.30 -9.63
N GLY A 31 -23.21 -16.51 -10.12
CA GLY A 31 -23.69 -17.74 -9.49
C GLY A 31 -23.21 -17.84 -8.04
N ALA A 32 -24.00 -18.50 -7.19
CA ALA A 32 -23.65 -18.71 -5.80
C ALA A 32 -22.25 -19.34 -5.69
N ALA A 33 -21.36 -18.68 -4.95
CA ALA A 33 -20.00 -19.18 -4.73
C ALA A 33 -20.06 -20.54 -4.02
N ASP A 34 -19.26 -21.49 -4.50
CA ASP A 34 -19.09 -22.79 -3.84
C ASP A 34 -18.42 -22.58 -2.46
N PRO A 35 -19.07 -22.96 -1.35
CA PRO A 35 -18.55 -22.73 0.00
C PRO A 35 -17.23 -23.47 0.28
N THR A 36 -16.79 -24.36 -0.60
CA THR A 36 -15.53 -25.11 -0.48
C THR A 36 -14.34 -24.46 -1.19
N THR A 37 -14.56 -23.38 -1.97
CA THR A 37 -13.51 -22.64 -2.70
C THR A 37 -13.17 -21.27 -2.09
N GLY A 38 -13.73 -20.96 -0.92
CA GLY A 38 -13.47 -19.71 -0.20
C GLY A 38 -12.17 -19.72 0.61
N PRO A 39 -11.62 -18.54 0.98
CA PRO A 39 -10.46 -18.45 1.85
C PRO A 39 -10.74 -19.11 3.20
N THR A 40 -9.81 -19.96 3.67
CA THR A 40 -9.85 -20.49 5.04
C THR A 40 -9.66 -19.34 6.02
N VAL A 41 -10.70 -19.03 6.79
CA VAL A 41 -10.65 -18.02 7.84
C VAL A 41 -10.29 -18.69 9.16
N ILE A 42 -9.11 -18.37 9.69
CA ILE A 42 -8.69 -18.79 11.03
C ILE A 42 -8.93 -17.61 11.99
N PRO A 43 -9.67 -17.79 13.10
CA PRO A 43 -9.91 -16.72 14.05
C PRO A 43 -8.62 -16.31 14.78
N SER A 44 -8.51 -15.04 15.17
CA SER A 44 -7.44 -14.61 16.08
C SER A 44 -7.63 -15.29 17.43
N MET A 45 -6.62 -16.05 17.86
CA MET A 45 -6.65 -16.80 19.13
C MET A 45 -6.20 -15.93 20.30
N HIS A 46 -5.20 -15.08 20.07
CA HIS A 46 -4.61 -14.21 21.08
C HIS A 46 -3.99 -13.00 20.39
N ASN A 47 -4.15 -11.82 21.00
CA ASN A 47 -3.48 -10.59 20.58
C ASN A 47 -2.80 -10.00 21.81
N ASP A 48 -1.48 -9.85 21.74
CA ASP A 48 -0.73 -9.14 22.76
C ASP A 48 -0.98 -7.62 22.66
N VAL A 49 -0.94 -6.94 23.79
CA VAL A 49 -1.02 -5.47 23.86
C VAL A 49 0.30 -4.94 24.40
N SER A 50 0.98 -4.13 23.60
CA SER A 50 2.15 -3.41 24.07
C SER A 50 1.76 -2.20 24.90
N ARG A 51 2.65 -1.78 25.80
CA ARG A 51 2.58 -0.43 26.37
C ARG A 51 2.73 0.63 25.26
N PRO A 52 2.33 1.89 25.49
CA PRO A 52 2.50 2.95 24.51
C PRO A 52 3.95 3.03 24.01
N LEU A 53 4.14 3.30 22.71
CA LEU A 53 5.46 3.33 22.08
C LEU A 53 6.45 4.27 22.80
N THR A 54 5.95 5.40 23.30
CA THR A 54 6.75 6.36 24.09
C THR A 54 7.29 5.77 25.39
N ALA A 55 6.61 4.78 25.97
CA ALA A 55 7.05 4.08 27.17
C ALA A 55 7.94 2.86 26.87
N LEU A 56 8.09 2.47 25.60
CA LEU A 56 9.04 1.44 25.16
C LEU A 56 10.44 2.01 24.92
N VAL A 57 10.54 3.32 24.70
CA VAL A 57 11.81 4.03 24.50
C VAL A 57 12.72 3.84 25.72
N GLY A 58 13.87 3.16 25.53
CA GLY A 58 14.90 2.99 26.56
C GLY A 58 14.90 1.64 27.31
N ASP A 59 13.98 0.73 27.01
CA ASP A 59 14.01 -0.64 27.55
C ASP A 59 15.08 -1.53 26.89
N ASP A 60 15.84 -0.98 25.95
CA ASP A 60 16.96 -1.59 25.24
C ASP A 60 18.18 -1.88 26.13
N LYS A 61 18.01 -1.85 27.46
CA LYS A 61 18.85 -2.62 28.39
C LYS A 61 18.61 -4.11 28.19
N ASN A 62 18.85 -4.53 26.96
CA ASN A 62 18.98 -5.89 26.52
C ASN A 62 20.16 -6.48 27.31
N LYS A 63 19.83 -7.15 28.42
CA LYS A 63 20.74 -8.02 29.17
C LYS A 63 21.24 -9.22 28.33
N ASP A 64 20.78 -9.34 27.08
CA ASP A 64 21.13 -10.40 26.13
C ASP A 64 22.04 -9.92 24.98
N LYS A 65 22.65 -8.73 25.05
CA LYS A 65 23.67 -8.31 24.05
C LYS A 65 24.91 -9.22 24.01
N ASP A 66 25.14 -10.02 25.06
CA ASP A 66 26.26 -10.99 25.16
C ASP A 66 25.91 -12.42 24.74
N LYS A 67 24.67 -12.71 24.32
CA LYS A 67 24.36 -14.03 23.78
C LYS A 67 24.69 -14.05 22.29
N ASP A 68 25.73 -14.80 21.94
CA ASP A 68 26.02 -15.17 20.56
C ASP A 68 24.73 -15.59 19.85
N LYS A 69 24.33 -14.82 18.84
CA LYS A 69 23.21 -15.18 17.98
C LYS A 69 23.60 -16.45 17.24
N LYS A 70 23.18 -17.62 17.75
CA LYS A 70 23.41 -18.90 17.08
C LYS A 70 22.58 -18.94 15.81
N GLU A 71 23.24 -18.98 14.67
CA GLU A 71 22.61 -19.37 13.41
C GLU A 71 22.02 -20.78 13.61
N LYS A 72 20.70 -20.89 13.44
CA LYS A 72 20.03 -22.18 13.38
C LYS A 72 19.89 -22.52 11.90
N PRO A 73 20.42 -23.67 11.43
CA PRO A 73 20.23 -24.06 10.05
C PRO A 73 18.73 -24.16 9.75
N HIS A 74 18.33 -23.66 8.58
CA HIS A 74 16.97 -23.81 8.10
C HIS A 74 16.66 -25.30 8.00
N ARG A 75 15.77 -25.80 8.88
CA ARG A 75 15.23 -27.14 8.75
C ARG A 75 14.07 -27.08 7.78
N ALA A 76 14.08 -27.94 6.76
CA ALA A 76 12.94 -28.10 5.88
C ALA A 76 11.69 -28.42 6.72
N ILE A 77 10.58 -27.74 6.43
CA ILE A 77 9.28 -28.07 7.01
C ILE A 77 8.84 -29.39 6.36
N PRO A 78 8.64 -30.48 7.13
CA PRO A 78 8.19 -31.74 6.55
C PRO A 78 6.85 -31.55 5.83
N GLY A 79 6.76 -31.99 4.56
CA GLY A 79 5.52 -31.95 3.77
C GLY A 79 5.31 -30.71 2.90
N HIS A 80 6.30 -29.82 2.77
CA HIS A 80 6.22 -28.61 1.94
C HIS A 80 6.85 -28.76 0.54
N ASP A 81 6.73 -29.95 -0.05
CA ASP A 81 7.15 -30.24 -1.41
C ASP A 81 6.04 -29.76 -2.37
N HIS A 82 5.81 -28.44 -2.42
CA HIS A 82 4.84 -27.90 -3.35
C HIS A 82 5.42 -28.07 -4.78
N PRO A 83 4.75 -28.82 -5.68
CA PRO A 83 5.09 -28.75 -7.09
C PRO A 83 4.93 -27.29 -7.49
N THR A 84 5.98 -26.69 -8.06
CA THR A 84 5.85 -25.37 -8.67
C THR A 84 4.74 -25.44 -9.70
N PRO A 85 3.65 -24.67 -9.58
CA PRO A 85 2.67 -24.59 -10.64
C PRO A 85 3.35 -23.86 -11.81
N ASN A 86 3.94 -24.61 -12.74
CA ASN A 86 4.25 -24.14 -14.10
C ASN A 86 2.94 -24.04 -14.91
N GLY A 87 1.91 -23.42 -14.31
CA GLY A 87 0.70 -23.03 -15.01
C GLY A 87 0.99 -21.80 -15.87
N PRO A 88 0.23 -21.58 -16.96
CA PRO A 88 0.36 -20.37 -17.74
C PRO A 88 0.21 -19.16 -16.82
N LYS A 89 1.20 -18.25 -16.85
CA LYS A 89 1.16 -16.96 -16.16
C LYS A 89 -0.14 -16.28 -16.57
N SER A 90 -1.06 -16.07 -15.62
CA SER A 90 -2.27 -15.30 -15.88
C SER A 90 -1.85 -13.93 -16.42
N ALA A 91 -2.48 -13.49 -17.51
CA ALA A 91 -2.19 -12.19 -18.08
C ALA A 91 -2.43 -11.13 -17.00
N GLU A 92 -1.38 -10.39 -16.69
CA GLU A 92 -1.45 -9.23 -15.80
C GLU A 92 -2.47 -8.25 -16.41
N PRO A 93 -3.55 -7.86 -15.69
CA PRO A 93 -4.50 -6.88 -16.20
C PRO A 93 -3.72 -5.67 -16.69
N GLY A 94 -3.88 -5.33 -17.97
CA GLY A 94 -3.08 -4.28 -18.60
C GLY A 94 -3.12 -3.01 -17.76
N ASN A 95 -1.94 -2.48 -17.43
CA ASN A 95 -1.79 -1.16 -16.83
C ASN A 95 -2.38 -0.12 -17.78
N THR A 96 -3.67 0.20 -17.61
CA THR A 96 -4.24 1.43 -18.17
C THR A 96 -3.51 2.56 -17.46
N VAL A 97 -2.55 3.18 -18.14
CA VAL A 97 -1.88 4.39 -17.65
C VAL A 97 -3.00 5.41 -17.39
N PRO A 98 -3.29 5.76 -16.13
CA PRO A 98 -4.25 6.81 -15.85
C PRO A 98 -3.74 8.08 -16.52
N ALA A 99 -4.64 8.87 -17.11
CA ALA A 99 -4.29 10.16 -17.68
C ALA A 99 -3.43 10.93 -16.67
N SER A 100 -2.31 11.51 -17.15
CA SER A 100 -1.33 12.22 -16.32
C SER A 100 -1.99 13.38 -15.59
N ALA A 101 -2.46 13.12 -14.37
CA ALA A 101 -2.82 14.18 -13.43
C ALA A 101 -1.52 14.77 -12.90
N SER A 102 -1.41 16.09 -12.89
CA SER A 102 -0.31 16.76 -12.21
C SER A 102 -0.36 16.36 -10.73
N ALA A 103 0.74 15.80 -10.23
CA ALA A 103 0.86 15.51 -8.82
C ALA A 103 0.72 16.82 -8.02
N PRO A 104 0.03 16.81 -6.88
CA PRO A 104 0.01 17.97 -5.99
C PRO A 104 1.43 18.42 -5.66
N ALA A 105 1.64 19.73 -5.56
CA ALA A 105 2.92 20.26 -5.10
C ALA A 105 3.27 19.73 -3.71
N LEU A 106 4.55 19.42 -3.49
CA LEU A 106 5.04 19.01 -2.18
C LEU A 106 4.91 20.18 -1.20
N ILE A 107 4.38 19.90 -0.01
CA ILE A 107 4.29 20.88 1.07
C ILE A 107 5.61 20.96 1.84
N SER A 108 6.34 19.84 1.95
CA SER A 108 7.63 19.75 2.63
C SER A 108 8.39 18.50 2.16
N SER A 109 9.72 18.56 2.27
CA SER A 109 10.65 17.45 2.06
C SER A 109 11.75 17.51 3.12
N PHE A 110 12.18 16.35 3.61
CA PHE A 110 13.28 16.20 4.55
C PHE A 110 13.98 14.86 4.31
N GLU A 111 15.24 14.74 4.74
CA GLU A 111 16.11 13.58 4.45
C GLU A 111 15.57 12.25 4.99
N GLY A 112 14.98 12.27 6.19
CA GLY A 112 14.51 11.05 6.87
C GLY A 112 15.64 10.24 7.50
N VAL A 113 15.40 8.94 7.68
CA VAL A 113 16.36 7.97 8.23
C VAL A 113 17.31 7.52 7.12
N GLY A 114 18.60 7.69 7.34
CA GLY A 114 19.64 7.34 6.38
C GLY A 114 21.02 7.69 6.92
N TRP A 115 22.03 7.64 6.05
CA TRP A 115 23.40 7.98 6.41
C TRP A 115 23.49 9.37 7.04
N GLY A 116 24.05 9.46 8.26
CA GLY A 116 24.18 10.72 8.99
C GLY A 116 22.95 11.15 9.79
N PHE A 117 21.83 10.42 9.72
CA PHE A 117 20.67 10.71 10.56
C PHE A 117 21.00 10.51 12.05
N THR A 118 20.64 11.49 12.89
CA THR A 118 20.66 11.39 14.35
C THR A 118 19.32 11.87 14.89
N GLY A 119 18.64 10.98 15.61
CA GLY A 119 17.38 11.26 16.30
C GLY A 119 17.53 11.26 17.83
N PRO A 120 16.42 11.46 18.56
CA PRO A 120 16.41 11.49 20.03
C PRO A 120 16.99 10.24 20.72
N GLN A 121 16.98 9.08 20.06
CA GLN A 121 17.46 7.80 20.61
C GLN A 121 18.84 7.39 20.08
N GLY A 122 19.44 8.17 19.17
CA GLY A 122 20.81 7.95 18.72
C GLY A 122 21.02 8.22 17.24
N THR A 123 22.21 7.85 16.77
CA THR A 123 22.62 7.97 15.37
C THR A 123 22.33 6.68 14.63
N PHE A 124 21.70 6.79 13.46
CA PHE A 124 21.49 5.65 12.58
C PHE A 124 22.83 5.10 12.08
N ALA A 125 22.99 3.78 12.18
CA ALA A 125 24.12 3.07 11.63
C ALA A 125 23.63 2.16 10.50
N VAL A 126 24.32 2.19 9.36
CA VAL A 126 24.04 1.28 8.26
C VAL A 126 24.47 -0.13 8.68
N SER A 127 23.50 -1.00 8.94
CA SER A 127 23.74 -2.40 9.34
C SER A 127 23.33 -3.41 8.27
N SER A 128 22.72 -2.98 7.16
CA SER A 128 22.27 -3.83 6.06
C SER A 128 22.14 -3.03 4.76
N ALA A 129 22.43 -3.68 3.63
CA ALA A 129 22.28 -3.13 2.29
C ALA A 129 21.77 -4.21 1.30
N PRO A 130 20.93 -3.86 0.31
CA PRO A 130 20.37 -2.52 0.05
C PRO A 130 19.35 -2.09 1.13
N PRO A 131 18.99 -0.80 1.22
CA PRO A 131 18.06 -0.31 2.23
C PRO A 131 16.59 -0.64 1.87
N ASP A 132 15.90 -1.35 2.75
CA ASP A 132 14.45 -1.56 2.67
C ASP A 132 13.71 -0.43 3.38
N THR A 133 13.44 0.66 2.64
CA THR A 133 12.79 1.86 3.19
C THR A 133 11.29 1.87 2.92
N ASN A 134 10.50 2.00 3.98
CA ASN A 134 9.05 2.17 3.90
C ASN A 134 8.59 3.30 4.84
N GLY A 135 7.36 3.80 4.66
CA GLY A 135 6.80 4.75 5.60
C GLY A 135 5.32 5.02 5.42
N ALA A 136 4.73 5.65 6.43
CA ALA A 136 3.32 5.98 6.50
C ALA A 136 3.11 7.41 7.02
N VAL A 137 2.21 8.14 6.37
CA VAL A 137 1.89 9.54 6.68
C VAL A 137 0.54 9.59 7.40
N GLY A 138 0.53 9.86 8.71
CA GLY A 138 -0.68 10.10 9.49
C GLY A 138 -1.09 11.58 9.50
N PRO A 139 -2.10 12.00 10.28
CA PRO A 139 -2.48 13.41 10.38
C PRO A 139 -1.36 14.31 10.93
N ASN A 140 -0.63 13.83 11.94
CA ASN A 140 0.35 14.63 12.67
C ASN A 140 1.81 14.21 12.42
N HIS A 141 2.04 12.98 11.98
CA HIS A 141 3.38 12.40 11.92
C HIS A 141 3.66 11.68 10.61
N TYR A 142 4.93 11.48 10.32
CA TYR A 142 5.43 10.52 9.35
C TYR A 142 6.24 9.47 10.09
N VAL A 143 5.95 8.20 9.86
CA VAL A 143 6.72 7.08 10.40
C VAL A 143 7.52 6.47 9.25
N GLN A 144 8.81 6.30 9.44
CA GLN A 144 9.71 5.68 8.46
C GLN A 144 10.41 4.49 9.08
N THR A 145 10.51 3.40 8.33
CA THR A 145 11.32 2.24 8.66
C THR A 145 12.42 2.09 7.62
N VAL A 146 13.62 1.73 8.06
CA VAL A 146 14.76 1.36 7.21
C VAL A 146 15.40 0.11 7.80
N ASN A 147 15.19 -1.04 7.14
CA ASN A 147 15.58 -2.35 7.66
C ASN A 147 15.03 -2.57 9.09
N ALA A 148 15.92 -2.71 10.08
CA ALA A 148 15.57 -2.91 11.49
C ALA A 148 15.49 -1.60 12.31
N SER A 149 15.63 -0.44 11.67
CA SER A 149 15.54 0.88 12.31
C SER A 149 14.24 1.56 11.93
N PHE A 150 13.74 2.44 12.80
CA PHE A 150 12.60 3.29 12.48
C PHE A 150 12.70 4.63 13.22
N ALA A 151 12.07 5.66 12.66
CA ALA A 151 11.94 6.96 13.28
C ALA A 151 10.54 7.53 13.04
N VAL A 152 10.13 8.45 13.91
CA VAL A 152 8.88 9.20 13.78
C VAL A 152 9.23 10.68 13.68
N PHE A 153 8.68 11.34 12.66
CA PHE A 153 8.89 12.75 12.36
C PHE A 153 7.59 13.52 12.55
N ASN A 154 7.68 14.77 13.00
CA ASN A 154 6.59 15.73 12.84
C ASN A 154 6.43 16.14 11.36
N LYS A 155 5.36 16.86 11.02
CA LYS A 155 5.11 17.30 9.62
C LYS A 155 6.11 18.31 9.07
N SER A 156 6.96 18.88 9.93
CA SER A 156 8.05 19.78 9.55
C SER A 156 9.37 19.04 9.35
N GLY A 157 9.42 17.71 9.52
CA GLY A 157 10.61 16.88 9.33
C GLY A 157 11.53 16.75 10.55
N SER A 158 11.15 17.29 11.71
CA SER A 158 11.94 17.08 12.94
C SER A 158 11.67 15.69 13.52
N PRO A 159 12.70 14.89 13.86
CA PRO A 159 12.51 13.60 14.51
C PRO A 159 12.03 13.80 15.95
N ILE A 160 10.95 13.12 16.31
CA ILE A 160 10.41 13.06 17.68
C ILE A 160 10.66 11.69 18.34
N LEU A 161 11.08 10.71 17.54
CA LEU A 161 11.55 9.39 17.96
C LEU A 161 12.48 8.86 16.87
N GLY A 162 13.48 8.07 17.26
CA GLY A 162 14.45 7.44 16.34
C GLY A 162 15.89 7.72 16.73
#